data_AF-A6VBW2-F1
#
_entry.id   AF-A6VBW2-F1
#
_cell.length_a   1.000
_cell.length_b   1.000
_cell.length_c   1.000
_cell.angle_alpha   90.00
_cell.angle_beta   90.00
_cell.angle_gamma   90.00
#
_symmetry.space_group_name_H-M   'P 1'
#
loop_
_entity.id
_entity.type
_entity.pdbx_description
1 polymer ?
#
loop_
_entity_poly.entity_id
_entity_poly.type
_entity_poly.pdbx_seq_one_letter_code
_entity_poly.pdbx_strand_id
1 'polypeptide(L)'
;MPRNLCLIRPCLGLTTRIECVVRPLAGENGLWTLLCAAGMSGSQPSAIKAQGPFHGPLVAEGVLQAIADCLAQQGYIEAVDPPIWRLHLQGELRRLNGERTPHVGDYLFRPES
;
A
#
# COMPACT_ATOMS: atom_id res chain seq x y z
N MET A 1 -15.82 -5.71 -4.76
CA MET A 1 -15.07 -4.47 -5.02
C MET A 1 -13.62 -4.82 -5.30
N PRO A 2 -12.91 -4.09 -6.18
CA PRO A 2 -11.51 -4.38 -6.47
C PRO A 2 -10.64 -4.08 -5.23
N ARG A 3 -9.67 -4.96 -4.97
CA ARG A 3 -8.70 -4.79 -3.87
C ARG A 3 -7.41 -4.11 -4.30
N ASN A 4 -7.35 -3.74 -5.57
CA ASN A 4 -6.21 -3.15 -6.23
C ASN A 4 -6.71 -2.11 -7.22
N LEU A 5 -5.90 -1.08 -7.43
CA LEU A 5 -6.20 0.04 -8.30
C LEU A 5 -4.91 0.41 -9.03
N CYS A 6 -4.98 0.60 -10.34
CA CYS A 6 -3.87 1.08 -11.15
C CYS A 6 -4.39 2.21 -12.03
N LEU A 7 -4.00 3.43 -11.69
CA LEU A 7 -4.46 4.64 -12.39
C LEU A 7 -3.29 5.36 -13.02
N ILE A 8 -3.54 5.99 -14.15
CA ILE A 8 -2.62 6.89 -14.84
C ILE A 8 -3.28 8.21 -15.18
N ARG A 9 -2.48 9.26 -15.31
CA ARG A 9 -2.91 10.56 -15.82
C ARG A 9 -1.84 11.14 -16.76
N PRO A 10 -2.08 11.14 -18.07
CA PRO A 10 -1.25 11.85 -19.03
C PRO A 10 -1.38 13.36 -18.84
N CYS A 11 -0.26 14.07 -18.70
CA CYS A 11 -0.18 15.52 -18.55
C CYS A 11 1.14 16.04 -19.12
N LEU A 12 1.05 16.95 -20.10
CA LEU A 12 2.21 17.66 -20.67
C LEU A 12 3.33 16.73 -21.17
N GLY A 13 2.97 15.63 -21.82
CA GLY A 13 3.94 14.64 -22.33
C GLY A 13 4.52 13.69 -21.28
N LEU A 14 4.14 13.86 -19.99
CA LEU A 14 4.45 12.93 -18.91
C LEU A 14 3.20 12.14 -18.54
N THR A 15 3.38 10.96 -17.96
CA THR A 15 2.27 10.19 -17.39
C THR A 15 2.54 9.94 -15.92
N THR A 16 1.70 10.46 -15.04
CA THR A 16 1.73 10.07 -13.63
C THR A 16 0.99 8.76 -13.44
N ARG A 17 1.42 7.95 -12.48
CA ARG A 17 0.87 6.65 -12.14
C ARG A 17 0.63 6.55 -10.64
N ILE A 18 -0.48 5.94 -10.25
CA ILE A 18 -0.82 5.60 -8.88
C ILE A 18 -1.24 4.13 -8.84
N GLU A 19 -0.58 3.34 -8.00
CA GLU A 19 -0.92 1.94 -7.77
C GLU A 19 -1.28 1.75 -6.30
N CYS A 20 -2.47 1.25 -6.02
CA CYS A 20 -2.92 0.99 -4.66
C CYS A 20 -3.33 -0.47 -4.48
N VAL A 21 -3.15 -1.01 -3.27
CA VAL A 21 -3.53 -2.37 -2.90
C VAL A 21 -3.94 -2.47 -1.45
N VAL A 22 -5.06 -3.16 -1.20
CA VAL A 22 -5.54 -3.54 0.13
C VAL A 22 -4.95 -4.88 0.52
N ARG A 23 -4.29 -4.95 1.69
CA ARG A 23 -3.60 -6.16 2.17
C ARG A 23 -3.87 -6.40 3.65
N PRO A 24 -3.93 -7.68 4.10
CA PRO A 24 -3.92 -8.00 5.52
C PRO A 24 -2.55 -7.68 6.12
N LEU A 25 -2.53 -7.23 7.36
CA LEU A 25 -1.32 -7.15 8.19
C LEU A 25 -1.02 -8.52 8.81
N ALA A 26 0.23 -8.73 9.21
CA ALA A 26 0.65 -9.95 9.90
C ALA A 26 0.03 -10.08 11.30
N GLY A 27 -0.02 -11.31 11.82
CA GLY A 27 -0.48 -11.60 13.19
C GLY A 27 -1.95 -12.04 13.30
N GLU A 28 -2.62 -12.38 12.19
CA GLU A 28 -3.95 -13.02 12.15
C GLU A 28 -5.06 -12.31 12.96
N ASN A 29 -4.91 -11.01 13.22
CA ASN A 29 -5.80 -10.21 14.07
C ASN A 29 -6.92 -9.50 13.30
N GLY A 30 -7.13 -9.88 12.04
CA GLY A 30 -8.13 -9.25 11.17
C GLY A 30 -7.83 -7.79 10.82
N LEU A 31 -6.60 -7.31 11.03
CA LEU A 31 -6.20 -5.96 10.64
C LEU A 31 -5.75 -5.89 9.17
N TRP A 32 -6.16 -4.82 8.50
CA TRP A 32 -5.90 -4.57 7.09
C TRP A 32 -5.27 -3.20 6.90
N THR A 33 -4.56 -3.02 5.80
CA THR A 33 -3.99 -1.74 5.41
C THR A 33 -4.21 -1.49 3.92
N LEU A 34 -4.35 -0.22 3.57
CA LEU A 34 -4.29 0.25 2.19
C LEU A 34 -2.90 0.82 1.94
N LEU A 35 -2.21 0.30 0.92
CA LEU A 35 -0.92 0.78 0.47
C LEU A 35 -1.10 1.47 -0.89
N CYS A 36 -0.48 2.62 -1.08
CA CYS A 36 -0.47 3.33 -2.36
C CYS A 36 0.94 3.78 -2.71
N ALA A 37 1.33 3.59 -3.97
CA ALA A 37 2.56 4.10 -4.55
C ALA A 37 2.21 5.08 -5.66
N ALA A 38 2.95 6.18 -5.77
CA ALA A 38 2.73 7.22 -6.76
C ALA A 38 4.06 7.67 -7.38
N GLY A 39 4.04 8.07 -8.65
CA GLY A 39 5.25 8.47 -9.38
C GLY A 39 5.00 8.62 -10.87
N MET A 40 6.09 8.78 -11.64
CA MET A 40 6.01 8.75 -13.11
C MET A 40 5.85 7.32 -13.61
N SER A 41 5.00 7.12 -14.63
CA SER A 41 4.84 5.83 -15.28
C SER A 41 6.17 5.38 -15.91
N GLY A 42 6.48 4.08 -15.83
CA GLY A 42 7.75 3.52 -16.29
C GLY A 42 8.97 3.82 -15.41
N SER A 43 8.78 4.50 -14.26
CA SER A 43 9.85 4.82 -13.30
C SER A 43 9.63 4.14 -11.94
N GLN A 44 10.57 4.29 -11.00
CA GLN A 44 10.34 3.96 -9.59
C GLN A 44 9.28 4.89 -8.98
N PRO A 45 8.54 4.45 -7.94
CA PRO A 45 7.60 5.33 -7.25
C PRO A 45 8.38 6.44 -6.52
N SER A 46 7.92 7.68 -6.61
CA SER A 46 8.49 8.80 -5.86
C SER A 46 7.90 8.93 -4.47
N ALA A 47 6.74 8.32 -4.22
CA ALA A 47 6.11 8.26 -2.91
C ALA A 47 5.43 6.91 -2.69
N ILE A 48 5.50 6.41 -1.45
CA ILE A 48 4.73 5.28 -0.97
C ILE A 48 4.03 5.73 0.32
N LYS A 49 2.75 5.40 0.46
CA LYS A 49 1.95 5.69 1.66
C LYS A 49 1.18 4.44 2.09
N ALA A 50 0.96 4.36 3.39
CA ALA A 50 0.11 3.35 4.01
C ALA A 50 -0.99 4.05 4.82
N GLN A 51 -2.19 3.46 4.83
CA GLN A 51 -3.30 3.90 5.66
C GLN A 51 -3.89 2.68 6.39
N GLY A 52 -4.28 2.88 7.65
CA GLY A 52 -4.74 1.84 8.55
C GLY A 52 -3.97 1.86 9.89
N PRO A 53 -4.08 0.80 10.71
CA PRO A 53 -4.81 -0.44 10.44
C PRO A 53 -6.33 -0.22 10.39
N PHE A 54 -7.01 -1.02 9.57
CA PHE A 54 -8.47 -1.10 9.50
C PHE A 54 -8.94 -2.46 10.04
N HIS A 55 -10.10 -2.48 10.68
CA HIS A 55 -10.73 -3.73 11.12
C HIS A 55 -11.50 -4.37 9.95
N GLY A 56 -10.89 -5.37 9.33
CA GLY A 56 -11.43 -6.07 8.17
C GLY A 56 -11.21 -5.36 6.82
N PRO A 57 -11.38 -6.10 5.71
CA PRO A 57 -11.08 -5.60 4.37
C PRO A 57 -12.08 -4.55 3.88
N LEU A 58 -13.34 -4.62 4.31
CA LEU A 58 -14.43 -3.78 3.79
C LEU A 58 -14.18 -2.28 4.01
N VAL A 59 -13.65 -1.91 5.19
CA VAL A 59 -13.32 -0.51 5.50
C VAL A 59 -12.18 -0.03 4.59
N ALA A 60 -11.14 -0.86 4.40
CA ALA A 60 -10.03 -0.53 3.53
C ALA A 60 -10.44 -0.41 2.05
N GLU A 61 -11.33 -1.30 1.59
CA GLU A 61 -11.93 -1.26 0.25
C GLU A 61 -12.78 0.00 0.04
N GLY A 62 -13.55 0.43 1.04
CA GLY A 62 -14.30 1.69 0.99
C GLY A 62 -13.41 2.93 0.88
N VAL A 63 -12.29 2.96 1.61
CA VAL A 63 -11.29 4.03 1.49
C VAL A 63 -10.62 4.00 0.10
N LEU A 64 -10.30 2.82 -0.42
CA LEU A 64 -9.76 2.67 -1.78
C LEU A 64 -10.73 3.23 -2.83
N GLN A 65 -12.02 2.92 -2.70
CA GLN A 65 -13.05 3.45 -3.60
C GLN A 65 -13.14 4.99 -3.53
N ALA A 66 -13.15 5.57 -2.33
CA ALA A 66 -13.19 7.03 -2.16
C ALA A 66 -11.96 7.72 -2.80
N ILE A 67 -10.78 7.09 -2.71
CA ILE A 67 -9.57 7.58 -3.39
C ILE A 67 -9.73 7.47 -4.91
N ALA A 68 -10.25 6.35 -5.42
CA ALA A 68 -10.48 6.16 -6.85
C ALA A 68 -11.44 7.23 -7.41
N ASP A 69 -12.55 7.48 -6.72
CA ASP A 69 -13.55 8.49 -7.11
C ASP A 69 -12.95 9.90 -7.13
N CYS A 70 -12.16 10.24 -6.10
CA CYS A 70 -11.46 11.52 -6.01
C CYS A 70 -10.42 11.71 -7.13
N LEU A 71 -9.66 10.66 -7.45
CA LEU A 71 -8.65 10.70 -8.51
C LEU A 71 -9.29 10.76 -9.90
N ALA A 72 -10.42 10.08 -10.11
CA ALA A 72 -11.19 10.17 -11.35
C ALA A 72 -11.63 11.61 -11.66
N GLN A 73 -12.08 12.36 -10.65
CA GLN A 73 -12.41 13.79 -10.78
C GLN A 73 -11.20 14.65 -11.16
N GLN A 74 -9.98 14.18 -10.88
CA GLN A 74 -8.73 14.85 -11.26
C GLN A 74 -8.24 14.43 -12.65
N GLY A 75 -8.98 13.57 -13.37
CA GLY A 75 -8.62 13.09 -14.70
C GLY A 75 -7.68 11.89 -14.71
N TYR A 76 -7.55 11.18 -13.58
CA TYR A 76 -6.93 9.86 -13.60
C TYR A 76 -7.88 8.83 -14.23
N ILE A 77 -7.32 7.92 -15.02
CA ILE A 77 -8.03 6.84 -15.69
C ILE A 77 -7.37 5.50 -15.36
N GLU A 78 -8.10 4.40 -15.55
CA GLU A 78 -7.56 3.06 -15.36
C GLU A 78 -6.42 2.77 -16.35
N ALA A 79 -5.32 2.23 -15.85
CA ALA A 79 -4.19 1.84 -16.68
C ALA A 79 -4.46 0.50 -17.35
N VAL A 80 -4.19 0.41 -18.65
CA VAL A 80 -4.25 -0.86 -19.40
C VAL A 80 -3.06 -1.75 -19.07
N ASP A 81 -1.92 -1.14 -18.73
CA ASP A 81 -0.68 -1.84 -18.41
C ASP A 81 -0.71 -2.48 -17.02
N PRO A 82 -0.02 -3.62 -16.84
CA PRO A 82 0.08 -4.28 -15.54
C PRO A 82 0.76 -3.37 -14.49
N PRO A 83 0.44 -3.55 -13.19
CA PRO A 83 1.11 -2.84 -12.09
C PRO A 83 2.61 -3.16 -12.04
N ILE A 84 3.45 -2.13 -11.90
CA ILE A 84 4.93 -2.24 -11.90
C ILE A 84 5.55 -2.06 -10.51
N TRP A 85 4.79 -1.61 -9.51
CA TRP A 85 5.31 -1.30 -8.17
C TRP A 85 4.95 -2.35 -7.11
N ARG A 86 4.56 -3.56 -7.52
CA ARG A 86 4.23 -4.67 -6.61
C ARG A 86 5.33 -4.95 -5.57
N LEU A 87 6.61 -4.93 -5.97
CA LEU A 87 7.74 -5.18 -5.07
C LEU A 87 7.92 -4.05 -4.04
N HIS A 88 7.74 -2.80 -4.46
CA HIS A 88 7.82 -1.63 -3.58
C HIS A 88 6.73 -1.68 -2.51
N LEU A 89 5.48 -1.94 -2.93
CA LEU A 89 4.34 -2.09 -2.02
C LEU A 89 4.50 -3.30 -1.08
N GLN A 90 5.07 -4.39 -1.56
CA GLN A 90 5.36 -5.56 -0.73
C GLN A 90 6.49 -5.29 0.28
N GLY A 91 7.50 -4.50 -0.09
CA GLY A 91 8.55 -4.04 0.82
C GLY A 91 7.98 -3.19 1.95
N GLU A 92 7.11 -2.25 1.62
CA GLU A 92 6.42 -1.41 2.61
C GLU A 92 5.54 -2.26 3.54
N LEU A 93 4.79 -3.23 3.01
CA LEU A 93 4.01 -4.15 3.83
C LEU A 93 4.89 -4.94 4.82
N ARG A 94 6.08 -5.37 4.40
CA ARG A 94 7.04 -6.05 5.27
C ARG A 94 7.58 -5.13 6.36
N ARG A 95 7.90 -3.88 6.02
CA ARG A 95 8.32 -2.85 6.99
C ARG A 95 7.25 -2.64 8.07
N LEU A 96 6.00 -2.43 7.66
CA LEU A 96 4.86 -2.27 8.59
C LEU A 96 4.66 -3.48 9.49
N ASN A 97 4.84 -4.70 8.97
CA ASN A 97 4.73 -5.92 9.78
C ASN A 97 5.91 -6.08 10.75
N GLY A 98 7.13 -5.70 10.33
CA GLY A 98 8.32 -5.72 11.17
C GLY A 98 8.19 -4.77 12.36
N GLU A 99 7.73 -3.53 12.13
CA GLU A 99 7.53 -2.53 13.18
C GLU A 99 6.46 -2.92 14.20
N ARG A 100 5.50 -3.75 13.80
CA ARG A 100 4.41 -4.22 14.67
C ARG A 100 4.72 -5.51 15.39
N THR A 101 5.79 -6.21 15.00
CA THR A 101 6.23 -7.39 15.73
C THR A 101 6.87 -6.88 17.01
N PRO A 102 6.35 -7.21 18.21
CA PRO A 102 7.06 -6.90 19.43
C PRO A 102 8.46 -7.52 19.31
N HIS A 103 9.50 -6.82 19.78
CA HIS A 103 10.79 -7.44 20.05
C HIS A 103 10.57 -8.55 21.09
N VAL A 104 10.17 -9.74 20.63
CA VAL A 104 10.09 -10.94 21.46
C VAL A 104 11.53 -11.37 21.66
N GLY A 105 12.13 -10.88 22.74
CA GLY A 105 13.31 -11.47 23.35
C GLY A 105 14.60 -10.68 23.25
N ASP A 106 14.68 -9.55 23.96
CA ASP A 106 15.89 -9.28 24.75
C ASP A 106 15.80 -10.13 26.04
N TYR A 107 15.74 -11.45 25.90
CA TYR A 107 15.95 -12.35 27.03
C TYR A 107 17.47 -12.39 27.23
N LEU A 108 18.00 -11.43 27.97
CA LEU A 108 19.37 -11.51 28.49
C LEU A 108 19.38 -12.65 29.50
N PHE A 109 19.67 -13.86 29.02
CA PHE A 109 20.09 -14.95 29.89
C PHE A 109 21.42 -14.49 30.51
N ARG A 110 21.36 -13.93 31.72
CA ARG A 110 22.52 -13.73 32.59
C ARG A 110 22.66 -14.99 33.44
N PRO A 111 23.50 -15.96 33.06
CA PRO A 111 23.91 -16.97 34.01
C PRO A 111 24.88 -16.29 34.98
N GLU A 112 24.39 -15.87 36.13
CA GLU A 112 25.29 -15.59 37.25
C GLU A 112 25.76 -16.94 37.82
N SER A 113 27.07 -17.12 37.85
CA SER A 113 27.81 -18.07 38.69
C SER A 113 29.15 -17.45 39.04
#